data_AF-A0A954BE13-F1
#
_entry.id   AF-A0A954BE13-F1
#
_cell.length_a   1.000
_cell.length_b   1.000
_cell.length_c   1.000
_cell.angle_alpha   90.00
_cell.angle_beta   90.00
_cell.angle_gamma   90.00
#
_symmetry.space_group_name_H-M   'P 1'
#
loop_
_entity.id
_entity.type
_entity.pdbx_description
1 polymer ?
#
loop_
_entity_poly.entity_id
_entity_poly.type
_entity_poly.pdbx_seq_one_letter_code
_entity_poly.pdbx_strand_id
1 'polypeptide(L)'
;MTPTIKPRFSRLALASALSVAALLSAALAAPAVEKSVKLPVSGVYQIVFNPQDGDLYVAVIGKRGENQAAILRLDAQTLDVVDTIEVDEAPVFGLGFSAKAQTLFGSATTAGAVTVIPLATKDPT
;
A
#
# COMPACT_ATOMS: atom_id res chain seq x y z
N MET A 1 -65.93 22.65 31.62
CA MET A 1 -64.76 23.39 31.08
C MET A 1 -63.59 22.44 31.11
N THR A 2 -63.24 21.85 29.96
CA THR A 2 -62.21 20.80 29.87
C THR A 2 -61.06 21.35 29.03
N PRO A 3 -59.83 21.50 29.55
CA PRO A 3 -58.73 22.00 28.76
C PRO A 3 -58.17 20.90 27.86
N THR A 4 -58.12 21.15 26.56
CA THR A 4 -57.42 20.30 25.58
C THR A 4 -55.95 20.71 25.54
N ILE A 5 -55.04 19.83 25.98
CA ILE A 5 -53.59 20.03 25.89
C ILE A 5 -53.12 19.47 24.55
N LYS A 6 -52.60 20.35 23.68
CA LYS A 6 -52.00 19.99 22.39
C LYS A 6 -50.51 19.67 22.61
N PRO A 7 -49.99 18.49 22.20
CA PRO A 7 -48.59 18.19 22.40
C PRO A 7 -47.75 18.93 21.34
N ARG A 8 -46.85 19.79 21.80
CA ARG A 8 -45.77 20.36 20.98
C ARG A 8 -44.57 19.43 21.07
N PHE A 9 -44.53 18.40 20.24
CA PHE A 9 -43.31 17.60 20.10
C PHE A 9 -42.28 18.39 19.29
N SER A 10 -41.18 18.71 19.97
CA SER A 10 -40.06 19.54 19.50
C SER A 10 -39.36 18.91 18.29
N ARG A 11 -39.17 19.70 17.23
CA ARG A 11 -38.42 19.32 16.02
C ARG A 11 -36.91 19.11 16.25
N LEU A 12 -36.40 19.31 17.46
CA LEU A 12 -34.97 19.18 17.77
C LEU A 12 -34.48 17.73 17.96
N ALA A 13 -35.37 16.74 18.14
CA ALA A 13 -34.93 15.35 18.35
C ALA A 13 -34.51 14.61 17.06
N LEU A 14 -34.79 15.16 15.88
CA LEU A 14 -34.52 14.49 14.60
C LEU A 14 -33.13 14.81 14.02
N ALA A 15 -32.49 15.90 14.48
CA ALA A 15 -31.21 16.36 13.95
C ALA A 15 -29.99 15.62 14.51
N SER A 16 -30.09 15.00 15.70
CA SER A 16 -28.99 14.28 16.35
C SER A 16 -28.86 12.82 15.90
N ALA A 17 -29.95 12.19 15.46
CA ALA A 17 -29.94 10.80 14.98
C ALA A 17 -29.31 10.65 13.58
N LEU A 18 -29.42 11.69 12.74
CA LEU A 18 -28.88 11.67 11.38
C LEU A 18 -27.34 11.73 11.35
N SER A 19 -26.74 12.43 12.31
CA SER A 19 -25.28 12.60 12.42
C SER A 19 -24.55 11.32 12.84
N VAL A 20 -25.18 10.48 13.67
CA VAL A 20 -24.58 9.20 14.12
C VAL A 20 -24.65 8.15 13.02
N ALA A 21 -25.71 8.13 12.20
CA ALA A 21 -25.84 7.20 11.09
C ALA A 21 -24.78 7.43 9.98
N ALA A 22 -24.45 8.69 9.68
CA ALA A 22 -23.45 9.04 8.66
C ALA A 22 -22.02 8.61 9.03
N LEU A 23 -21.65 8.68 10.31
CA LEU A 23 -20.33 8.23 10.79
C LEU A 23 -20.18 6.71 10.76
N LEU A 24 -21.28 5.96 10.93
CA LEU A 24 -21.27 4.50 10.84
C LEU A 24 -21.13 4.02 9.38
N SER A 25 -21.75 4.70 8.42
CA SER A 25 -21.68 4.31 7.00
C SER A 25 -20.28 4.41 6.37
N ALA A 26 -19.45 5.37 6.81
CA ALA A 26 -18.08 5.49 6.31
C ALA A 26 -17.19 4.32 6.77
N ALA A 27 -17.42 3.78 7.97
CA ALA A 27 -16.67 2.65 8.50
C ALA A 27 -17.03 1.29 7.87
N LEU A 28 -18.16 1.22 7.14
CA LEU A 28 -18.62 0.01 6.42
C LEU A 28 -18.37 0.09 4.90
N ALA A 29 -17.75 1.16 4.39
CA ALA A 29 -17.41 1.24 2.97
C ALA A 29 -16.31 0.21 2.64
N ALA A 30 -16.48 -0.53 1.53
CA ALA A 30 -15.43 -1.41 1.03
C ALA A 30 -14.20 -0.59 0.62
N PRO A 31 -12.97 -1.10 0.82
CA PRO A 31 -11.78 -0.41 0.34
C PRO A 31 -11.86 -0.20 -1.17
N ALA A 32 -11.72 1.05 -1.59
CA ALA A 32 -11.69 1.42 -3.00
C ALA A 32 -10.25 1.31 -3.54
N VAL A 33 -10.10 0.87 -4.79
CA VAL A 33 -8.82 0.95 -5.48
C VAL A 33 -8.69 2.36 -6.06
N GLU A 34 -7.90 3.20 -5.41
CA GLU A 34 -7.69 4.59 -5.82
C GLU A 34 -6.80 4.72 -7.05
N LYS A 35 -5.79 3.85 -7.17
CA LYS A 35 -4.84 3.85 -8.29
C LYS A 35 -4.41 2.44 -8.65
N SER A 36 -4.21 2.21 -9.95
CA SER A 36 -3.63 0.99 -10.50
C SER A 36 -2.77 1.36 -11.71
N VAL A 37 -1.56 0.83 -11.78
CA VAL A 37 -0.59 1.13 -12.83
C VAL A 37 -0.01 -0.17 -13.38
N LYS A 38 0.22 -0.21 -14.68
CA LYS A 38 0.96 -1.30 -15.32
C LYS A 38 2.46 -0.99 -15.23
N LEU A 39 3.21 -1.87 -14.57
CA LEU A 39 4.67 -1.74 -14.48
C LEU A 39 5.35 -2.02 -15.83
N PRO A 40 6.53 -1.42 -16.08
CA PRO A 40 7.26 -1.57 -17.34
C PRO A 40 7.80 -2.99 -17.56
N VAL A 41 8.01 -3.74 -16.47
CA VAL A 41 8.50 -5.12 -16.49
C VAL A 41 7.37 -6.07 -16.05
N SER A 42 7.23 -7.21 -16.72
CA SER A 42 6.25 -8.23 -16.36
C SER A 42 6.71 -9.11 -15.20
N GLY A 43 5.85 -10.03 -14.75
CA GLY A 43 6.20 -10.97 -13.70
C GLY A 43 6.33 -10.28 -12.35
N VAL A 44 5.27 -9.60 -11.92
CA VAL A 44 5.19 -8.98 -10.58
C VAL A 44 5.00 -10.06 -9.53
N TYR A 45 5.81 -9.99 -8.47
CA TYR A 45 5.68 -10.86 -7.30
C TYR A 45 5.40 -10.03 -6.05
N GLN A 46 6.26 -10.08 -5.03
CA GLN A 46 5.98 -9.46 -3.75
C GLN A 46 6.25 -7.96 -3.77
N ILE A 47 5.47 -7.24 -2.97
CA ILE A 47 5.57 -5.81 -2.72
C ILE A 47 5.77 -5.57 -1.22
N VAL A 48 6.58 -4.59 -0.87
CA VAL A 48 6.76 -4.11 0.52
C VAL A 48 6.76 -2.58 0.55
N PHE A 49 6.31 -2.00 1.66
CA PHE A 49 6.23 -0.56 1.86
C PHE A 49 7.31 -0.09 2.85
N ASN A 50 8.05 0.94 2.47
CA ASN A 50 8.95 1.68 3.35
C ASN A 50 8.26 2.99 3.78
N PRO A 51 7.72 3.06 5.01
CA PRO A 51 7.00 4.25 5.49
C PRO A 51 7.91 5.44 5.75
N GLN A 52 9.23 5.24 5.92
CA GLN A 52 10.15 6.33 6.20
C GLN A 52 10.36 7.21 4.95
N ASP A 53 10.56 6.58 3.80
CA ASP A 53 10.86 7.28 2.55
C ASP A 53 9.64 7.44 1.64
N GLY A 54 8.49 6.85 2.03
CA GLY A 54 7.25 6.88 1.24
C GLY A 54 7.33 6.03 -0.03
N ASP A 55 8.13 4.97 -0.02
CA ASP A 55 8.43 4.17 -1.21
C ASP A 55 7.82 2.75 -1.12
N LEU A 56 7.45 2.20 -2.27
CA LEU A 56 7.12 0.79 -2.46
C LEU A 56 8.27 0.10 -3.18
N TYR A 57 8.63 -1.10 -2.74
CA TYR A 57 9.58 -1.97 -3.43
C TYR A 57 8.85 -3.19 -3.98
N VAL A 58 8.98 -3.44 -5.28
CA VAL A 58 8.25 -4.49 -5.99
C VAL A 58 9.23 -5.41 -6.69
N ALA A 59 9.23 -6.70 -6.36
CA ALA A 59 9.98 -7.70 -7.08
C ALA A 59 9.33 -7.97 -8.44
N VAL A 60 10.12 -7.89 -9.51
CA VAL A 60 9.75 -8.24 -10.86
C VAL A 60 10.79 -9.17 -11.46
N ILE A 61 10.37 -10.15 -12.27
CA ILE A 61 11.29 -11.12 -12.89
C ILE A 61 11.28 -11.08 -14.42
N GLY A 62 10.51 -10.21 -15.04
CA GLY A 62 10.37 -10.15 -16.50
C GLY A 62 9.60 -11.35 -17.05
N LYS A 63 9.83 -11.66 -18.33
CA LYS A 63 9.28 -12.88 -18.94
C LYS A 63 10.20 -14.06 -18.65
N ARG A 64 9.62 -15.26 -18.57
CA ARG A 64 10.39 -16.49 -18.36
C ARG A 64 11.46 -16.63 -19.46
N GLY A 65 12.73 -16.76 -19.03
CA GLY A 65 13.88 -16.92 -19.93
C GLY A 65 14.55 -15.61 -20.33
N GLU A 66 14.00 -14.45 -19.94
CA GLU A 66 14.66 -13.15 -20.09
C GLU A 66 15.43 -12.79 -18.81
N ASN A 67 16.56 -12.10 -18.97
CA ASN A 67 17.36 -11.61 -17.85
C ASN A 67 16.95 -10.18 -17.49
N GLN A 68 15.78 -10.04 -16.85
CA GLN A 68 15.16 -8.74 -16.52
C GLN A 68 14.66 -8.71 -15.07
N ALA A 69 15.23 -9.53 -14.19
CA ALA A 69 14.81 -9.54 -12.79
C ALA A 69 15.34 -8.30 -12.07
N ALA A 70 14.44 -7.61 -11.38
CA ALA A 70 14.72 -6.37 -10.70
C ALA A 70 13.83 -6.22 -9.47
N ILE A 71 14.22 -5.31 -8.58
CA ILE A 71 13.31 -4.72 -7.59
C ILE A 71 13.08 -3.28 -8.01
N LEU A 72 11.84 -2.95 -8.38
CA LEU A 72 11.47 -1.59 -8.72
C LEU A 72 11.16 -0.81 -7.43
N ARG A 73 11.75 0.37 -7.28
CA ARG A 73 11.35 1.35 -6.26
C ARG A 73 10.34 2.30 -6.87
N LEU A 74 9.17 2.39 -6.26
CA LEU A 74 8.08 3.24 -6.70
C LEU A 74 7.77 4.26 -5.61
N ASP A 75 7.36 5.45 -6.01
CA ASP A 75 6.71 6.37 -5.08
C ASP A 75 5.33 5.80 -4.67
N ALA A 76 5.03 5.76 -3.37
CA ALA A 76 3.85 5.04 -2.86
C ALA A 76 2.52 5.72 -3.20
N GLN A 77 2.52 7.01 -3.53
CA GLN A 77 1.30 7.76 -3.85
C GLN A 77 0.99 7.75 -5.34
N THR A 78 2.04 7.94 -6.15
CA THR A 78 1.93 8.04 -7.60
C THR A 78 2.09 6.69 -8.30
N LEU A 79 2.74 5.71 -7.67
CA LEU A 79 3.15 4.45 -8.27
C LEU A 79 4.12 4.61 -9.45
N ASP A 80 4.76 5.78 -9.59
CA ASP A 80 5.77 6.01 -10.60
C ASP A 80 7.07 5.31 -10.17
N VAL A 81 7.73 4.66 -11.13
CA VAL A 81 9.04 4.03 -10.88
C VAL A 81 10.08 5.14 -10.74
N VAL A 82 10.68 5.23 -9.55
CA VAL A 82 11.69 6.24 -9.20
C VAL A 82 13.10 5.67 -9.15
N ASP A 83 13.25 4.34 -9.09
CA ASP A 83 14.55 3.66 -9.12
C ASP A 83 14.40 2.17 -9.43
N THR A 84 15.53 1.52 -9.71
CA THR A 84 15.62 0.09 -9.99
C THR A 84 16.84 -0.51 -9.29
N ILE A 85 16.65 -1.63 -8.59
CA ILE A 85 17.73 -2.44 -8.03
C ILE A 85 17.84 -3.71 -8.88
N GLU A 86 18.98 -3.87 -9.56
CA GLU A 86 19.25 -5.05 -10.39
C GLU A 86 19.49 -6.29 -9.51
N VAL A 87 18.81 -7.39 -9.85
CA VAL A 87 18.92 -8.69 -9.17
C VAL A 87 18.85 -9.83 -10.19
N ASP A 88 19.29 -9.55 -11.42
CA ASP A 88 19.20 -10.42 -12.57
C ASP A 88 20.06 -11.69 -12.43
N GLU A 89 21.23 -11.58 -11.79
CA GLU A 89 22.08 -12.74 -11.44
C GLU A 89 21.43 -13.69 -10.42
N ALA A 90 20.59 -13.16 -9.52
CA ALA A 90 19.91 -13.92 -8.48
C ALA A 90 18.46 -13.43 -8.30
N PRO A 91 17.54 -13.77 -9.24
CA PRO A 91 16.18 -13.25 -9.25
C PRO A 91 15.45 -13.49 -7.93
N VAL A 92 14.96 -12.42 -7.32
CA VAL A 92 14.16 -12.51 -6.08
C VAL A 92 12.67 -12.47 -6.40
N PHE A 93 11.90 -13.27 -5.67
CA PHE A 93 10.45 -13.41 -5.85
C PHE A 93 9.71 -12.84 -4.64
N GLY A 94 10.10 -13.26 -3.45
CA GLY A 94 9.59 -12.71 -2.20
C GLY A 94 10.42 -11.51 -1.75
N LEU A 95 9.78 -10.62 -1.01
CA LEU A 95 10.39 -9.46 -0.35
C LEU A 95 9.93 -9.37 1.10
N GLY A 96 10.87 -9.13 1.99
CA GLY A 96 10.66 -8.66 3.36
C GLY A 96 11.40 -7.34 3.56
N PHE A 97 10.95 -6.54 4.53
CA PHE A 97 11.57 -5.26 4.84
C PHE A 97 11.73 -5.09 6.35
N SER A 98 12.92 -4.63 6.77
CA SER A 98 13.18 -4.17 8.13
C SER A 98 13.27 -2.66 8.16
N ALA A 99 12.24 -1.99 8.69
CA ALA A 99 12.23 -0.53 8.83
C ALA A 99 13.34 -0.02 9.75
N LYS A 100 13.68 -0.78 10.81
CA LYS A 100 14.74 -0.39 11.76
C LYS A 100 16.12 -0.38 11.10
N ALA A 101 16.39 -1.36 10.24
CA ALA A 101 17.69 -1.51 9.59
C ALA A 101 17.74 -0.88 8.20
N GLN A 102 16.60 -0.41 7.68
CA GLN A 102 16.44 0.03 6.30
C GLN A 102 17.02 -1.02 5.33
N THR A 103 16.51 -2.24 5.41
CA THR A 103 17.06 -3.39 4.68
C THR A 103 15.95 -4.23 4.06
N LEU A 104 16.09 -4.55 2.77
CA LEU A 104 15.28 -5.54 2.08
C LEU A 104 15.90 -6.93 2.21
N PHE A 105 15.01 -7.92 2.30
CA PHE A 105 15.33 -9.34 2.24
C PHE A 105 14.59 -9.95 1.06
N GLY A 106 15.32 -10.40 0.04
CA GLY A 106 14.75 -11.04 -1.14
C GLY A 106 14.89 -12.56 -1.09
N SER A 107 13.84 -13.31 -1.41
CA SER A 107 13.96 -14.76 -1.57
C SER A 107 14.30 -15.13 -3.02
N ALA A 108 15.52 -15.59 -3.24
CA ALA A 108 15.98 -16.12 -4.52
C ALA A 108 15.61 -17.61 -4.64
N THR A 109 14.32 -17.87 -4.84
CA THR A 109 13.72 -19.21 -4.73
C THR A 109 14.39 -20.25 -5.64
N THR A 110 14.80 -19.85 -6.85
CA THR A 110 15.47 -20.74 -7.82
C THR A 110 16.92 -21.07 -7.43
N ALA A 111 17.55 -20.22 -6.62
CA ALA A 111 18.91 -20.41 -6.12
C ALA A 111 18.94 -21.00 -4.69
N GLY A 112 17.79 -21.10 -4.02
CA GLY A 112 17.73 -21.55 -2.62
C GLY A 112 18.42 -20.60 -1.64
N ALA A 113 18.43 -19.30 -1.94
CA ALA A 113 19.17 -18.29 -1.18
C ALA A 113 18.28 -17.11 -0.73
N VAL A 114 18.78 -16.33 0.23
CA VAL A 114 18.20 -15.04 0.64
C VAL A 114 19.20 -13.94 0.33
N THR A 115 18.77 -12.95 -0.43
CA THR A 115 19.53 -11.74 -0.75
C THR A 115 19.25 -10.67 0.30
N VAL A 116 20.28 -9.99 0.78
CA VAL A 116 20.16 -8.89 1.77
C VAL A 116 20.61 -7.61 1.10
N ILE A 117 19.73 -6.60 1.06
CA ILE A 117 19.96 -5.36 0.31
C ILE A 117 19.74 -4.18 1.26
N PRO A 118 20.81 -3.55 1.78
CA PRO A 118 20.71 -2.31 2.53
C PRO A 118 20.15 -1.20 1.64
N LEU A 119 19.21 -0.41 2.17
CA LEU A 119 18.63 0.74 1.51
C LEU A 119 19.30 2.02 2.02
N ALA A 120 19.57 2.93 1.10
CA ALA A 120 19.89 4.30 1.46
C ALA A 120 18.62 5.03 1.88
N THR A 121 18.65 5.70 3.02
CA THR A 121 17.58 6.60 3.45
C THR A 121 17.65 7.91 2.68
N LYS A 122 16.49 8.50 2.34
CA LYS A 122 16.47 9.87 1.83
C LYS A 122 16.93 10.83 2.95
N ASP A 123 17.61 11.90 2.59
CA ASP A 123 17.92 12.97 3.54
C ASP A 123 16.60 13.55 4.07
N PRO A 124 16.49 13.85 5.38
CA PRO A 124 15.29 14.46 5.93
C PRO A 124 15.12 15.88 5.35
N THR A 125 14.07 16.07 4.55
CA THR A 125 13.59 17.40 4.09
C THR A 125 13.03 18.24 5.23
#